data_AF-A0A2X1AZR3-F1
#
_entry.id   AF-A0A2X1AZR3-F1
#
_cell.length_a   1.000
_cell.length_b   1.000
_cell.length_c   1.000
_cell.angle_alpha   90.00
_cell.angle_beta   90.00
_cell.angle_gamma   90.00
#
_symmetry.space_group_name_H-M   'P 1'
#
loop_
_entity.id
_entity.type
_entity.pdbx_description
1 polymer ?
#
loop_
_entity_poly.entity_id
_entity_poly.type
_entity_poly.pdbx_seq_one_letter_code
_entity_poly.pdbx_strand_id
1 'polypeptide(L)'
;MNENWILSDWLVLPYTPDQKAWRASLHQAAAKAGRTIFEWDQGGETDWNTRPLLLTANVTSALSIQSDPARIAAVIGSLDVATPNNLSTSERHDVVRAVTDGFAQLALLPPERIFSSENFNGSPLEILPDLIVSPPPENLPSTTPLATALEIHLKDKAIWPVEIFSWSSPFQRDGDFAVLDLTGRPRFLAFGPYIVMPAGRWKARFRITFDDYASRYLFRVDWGGVEHYSSHEFRPSKAGLYELEMSFDWSERAPCEFRVLLREGAFHGEVAISDLTIIRES
;
A
#
# COMPACT_ATOMS: atom_id res chain seq x y z
N MET A 1 -32.60 -1.32 12.12
CA MET A 1 -31.86 -1.25 10.85
C MET A 1 -32.89 -1.03 9.75
N ASN A 2 -32.71 -0.04 8.88
CA ASN A 2 -33.68 0.27 7.83
C ASN A 2 -33.50 -0.74 6.67
N GLU A 3 -34.53 -1.51 6.31
CA GLU A 3 -34.44 -2.55 5.26
C GLU A 3 -33.99 -1.99 3.91
N ASN A 4 -34.22 -0.70 3.66
CA ASN A 4 -33.79 -0.01 2.45
C ASN A 4 -32.26 0.09 2.29
N TRP A 5 -31.48 -0.03 3.38
CA TRP A 5 -30.01 -0.01 3.31
C TRP A 5 -29.44 -1.27 2.65
N ILE A 6 -30.05 -2.43 2.96
CA ILE A 6 -29.64 -3.74 2.42
C ILE A 6 -29.94 -3.82 0.92
N LEU A 7 -30.90 -3.03 0.44
CA LEU A 7 -31.27 -2.98 -0.97
C LEU A 7 -30.54 -1.88 -1.76
N SER A 8 -29.58 -1.18 -1.17
CA SER A 8 -28.81 -0.15 -1.86
C SER A 8 -27.49 -0.73 -2.39
N ASP A 9 -27.04 -0.24 -3.55
CA ASP A 9 -25.72 -0.57 -4.08
C ASP A 9 -24.68 0.37 -3.49
N TRP A 10 -23.47 -0.15 -3.34
CA TRP A 10 -22.37 0.52 -2.67
C TRP A 10 -21.23 0.80 -3.65
N LEU A 11 -20.68 1.99 -3.52
CA LEU A 11 -19.45 2.42 -4.14
C LEU A 11 -18.40 2.55 -3.04
N VAL A 12 -17.26 1.89 -3.23
CA VAL A 12 -16.09 2.08 -2.39
C VAL A 12 -15.07 2.91 -3.16
N LEU A 13 -14.64 4.02 -2.59
CA LEU A 13 -13.63 4.90 -3.15
C LEU A 13 -12.57 5.24 -2.09
N PRO A 14 -11.49 4.43 -2.00
CA PRO A 14 -10.43 4.65 -1.03
C PRO A 14 -9.78 6.03 -1.16
N TYR A 15 -9.11 6.47 -0.09
CA TYR A 15 -8.36 7.73 -0.10
C TYR A 15 -7.16 7.62 -1.04
N THR A 16 -7.22 8.39 -2.13
CA THR A 16 -6.23 8.42 -3.22
C THR A 16 -5.99 9.89 -3.61
N PRO A 17 -4.81 10.26 -4.16
CA PRO A 17 -4.56 11.62 -4.61
C PRO A 17 -5.61 12.16 -5.61
N ASP A 18 -6.17 11.29 -6.44
CA ASP A 18 -7.17 11.61 -7.46
C ASP A 18 -8.63 11.37 -7.00
N GLN A 19 -8.86 11.07 -5.71
CA GLN A 19 -10.17 10.74 -5.15
C GLN A 19 -11.24 11.80 -5.48
N LYS A 20 -10.88 13.09 -5.45
CA LYS A 20 -11.82 14.18 -5.77
C LYS A 20 -12.33 14.11 -7.21
N ALA A 21 -11.44 13.78 -8.16
CA ALA A 21 -11.79 13.68 -9.57
C ALA A 21 -12.66 12.44 -9.84
N TRP A 22 -12.33 11.32 -9.19
CA TRP A 22 -13.17 10.11 -9.25
C TRP A 22 -14.54 10.31 -8.62
N ARG A 23 -14.60 10.95 -7.46
CA ARG A 23 -15.87 11.30 -6.82
C ARG A 23 -16.75 12.13 -7.75
N ALA A 24 -16.21 13.15 -8.40
CA ALA A 24 -16.96 13.94 -9.39
C ALA A 24 -17.47 13.07 -10.56
N SER A 25 -16.64 12.16 -11.06
CA SER A 25 -17.00 11.24 -12.16
C SER A 25 -18.11 10.27 -11.75
N LEU A 26 -18.07 9.73 -10.52
CA LEU A 26 -19.12 8.88 -9.96
C LEU A 26 -20.45 9.63 -9.79
N HIS A 27 -20.42 10.85 -9.26
CA HIS A 27 -21.61 11.70 -9.13
C HIS A 27 -22.23 12.01 -10.50
N GLN A 28 -21.40 12.28 -11.51
CA GLN A 28 -21.87 12.50 -12.88
C GLN A 28 -22.51 11.24 -13.49
N ALA A 29 -21.90 10.07 -13.27
CA ALA A 29 -22.42 8.79 -13.75
C ALA A 29 -23.76 8.44 -13.07
N ALA A 30 -23.84 8.61 -11.75
CA ALA A 30 -25.07 8.41 -10.98
C ALA A 30 -26.21 9.30 -11.48
N ALA A 31 -25.94 10.60 -11.68
CA ALA A 31 -26.93 11.54 -12.20
C ALA A 31 -27.44 11.15 -13.60
N LYS A 32 -26.55 10.69 -14.49
CA LYS A 32 -26.94 10.18 -15.82
C LYS A 32 -27.81 8.92 -15.74
N ALA A 33 -27.56 8.06 -14.75
CA ALA A 33 -28.37 6.88 -14.46
C ALA A 33 -29.67 7.21 -13.68
N GLY A 34 -29.95 8.48 -13.40
CA GLY A 34 -31.12 8.88 -12.60
C GLY A 34 -31.02 8.51 -11.11
N ARG A 35 -29.80 8.29 -10.60
CA ARG A 35 -29.51 7.92 -9.21
C ARG A 35 -28.83 9.06 -8.47
N THR A 36 -28.98 9.08 -7.15
CA THR A 36 -28.27 9.98 -6.24
C THR A 36 -27.19 9.22 -5.47
N ILE A 37 -26.09 9.90 -5.12
CA ILE A 37 -25.07 9.35 -4.22
C ILE A 37 -25.28 9.96 -2.83
N PHE A 38 -25.26 9.09 -1.81
CA PHE A 38 -25.20 9.48 -0.41
C PHE A 38 -23.81 9.17 0.16
N GLU A 39 -23.20 10.17 0.79
CA GLU A 39 -21.85 10.11 1.36
C GLU A 39 -21.89 9.45 2.74
N TRP A 40 -21.75 8.14 2.78
CA TRP A 40 -21.92 7.33 3.99
C TRP A 40 -21.04 7.80 5.15
N ASP A 41 -19.76 8.09 4.86
CA ASP A 41 -18.78 8.45 5.89
C ASP A 41 -18.98 9.87 6.44
N GLN A 42 -19.72 10.74 5.74
CA GLN A 42 -20.01 12.11 6.19
C GLN A 42 -21.30 12.19 7.02
N GLY A 43 -22.14 11.15 6.95
CA GLY A 43 -23.47 11.16 7.55
C GLY A 43 -24.42 12.17 6.90
N GLY A 44 -25.59 12.35 7.53
CA GLY A 44 -26.61 13.30 7.09
C GLY A 44 -27.99 12.67 6.83
N GLU A 45 -28.94 13.52 6.43
CA GLU A 45 -30.27 13.08 6.01
C GLU A 45 -30.28 12.69 4.53
N THR A 46 -31.02 11.64 4.19
CA THR A 46 -31.20 11.19 2.81
C THR A 46 -32.60 10.64 2.60
N ASP A 47 -33.13 10.81 1.39
CA ASP A 47 -34.39 10.21 1.00
C ASP A 47 -34.19 8.77 0.56
N TRP A 48 -34.39 7.85 1.50
CA TRP A 48 -34.25 6.42 1.28
C TRP A 48 -35.24 5.84 0.26
N ASN A 49 -36.32 6.56 -0.09
CA ASN A 49 -37.25 6.11 -1.11
C ASN A 49 -36.62 6.13 -2.52
N THR A 50 -35.58 6.94 -2.71
CA THR A 50 -34.85 7.03 -3.98
C THR A 50 -33.83 5.91 -4.20
N ARG A 51 -33.58 5.07 -3.19
CA ARG A 51 -32.54 4.02 -3.17
C ARG A 51 -31.19 4.55 -3.66
N PRO A 52 -30.59 5.49 -2.89
CA PRO A 52 -29.33 6.12 -3.28
C PRO A 52 -28.21 5.09 -3.40
N LEU A 53 -27.21 5.41 -4.21
CA LEU A 53 -25.90 4.77 -4.17
C LEU A 53 -25.18 5.21 -2.89
N LEU A 54 -24.62 4.27 -2.14
CA LEU A 54 -23.91 4.57 -0.90
C LEU A 54 -22.41 4.62 -1.16
N LEU A 55 -21.78 5.77 -0.94
CA LEU A 55 -20.35 5.98 -1.17
C LEU A 55 -19.59 5.98 0.16
N THR A 56 -18.57 5.14 0.27
CA THR A 56 -17.67 5.05 1.44
C THR A 56 -16.22 4.85 1.00
N ALA A 57 -15.26 5.19 1.84
CA ALA A 57 -13.85 4.84 1.67
C ALA A 57 -13.50 3.45 2.26
N ASN A 58 -14.42 2.81 2.97
CA ASN A 58 -14.16 1.61 3.78
C ASN A 58 -14.99 0.41 3.31
N VAL A 59 -14.32 -0.64 2.83
CA VAL A 59 -14.97 -1.86 2.33
C VAL A 59 -15.72 -2.58 3.45
N THR A 60 -15.13 -2.66 4.66
CA THR A 60 -15.77 -3.31 5.80
C THR A 60 -17.07 -2.62 6.20
N SER A 61 -17.14 -1.28 6.11
CA SER A 61 -18.38 -0.53 6.33
C SER A 61 -19.48 -0.98 5.35
N ALA A 62 -19.16 -1.08 4.06
CA ALA A 62 -20.10 -1.55 3.05
C ALA A 62 -20.54 -3.00 3.31
N LEU A 63 -19.59 -3.93 3.55
CA LEU A 63 -19.88 -5.35 3.80
C LEU A 63 -20.66 -5.60 5.09
N SER A 64 -20.53 -4.72 6.10
CA SER A 64 -21.29 -4.85 7.36
C SER A 64 -22.80 -4.63 7.18
N ILE A 65 -23.21 -4.00 6.07
CA ILE A 65 -24.61 -3.67 5.78
C ILE A 65 -25.10 -4.41 4.54
N GLN A 66 -24.26 -4.52 3.51
CA GLN A 66 -24.55 -5.21 2.25
C GLN A 66 -23.81 -6.55 2.23
N SER A 67 -24.55 -7.63 2.43
CA SER A 67 -23.98 -8.99 2.43
C SER A 67 -23.76 -9.56 1.03
N ASP A 68 -24.34 -8.97 -0.02
CA ASP A 68 -24.12 -9.38 -1.42
C ASP A 68 -22.99 -8.56 -2.07
N PRO A 69 -21.79 -9.13 -2.28
CA PRO A 69 -20.66 -8.41 -2.88
C PRO A 69 -20.91 -7.96 -4.32
N ALA A 70 -21.85 -8.58 -5.05
CA ALA A 70 -22.20 -8.16 -6.40
C ALA A 70 -22.79 -6.75 -6.44
N ARG A 71 -23.28 -6.26 -5.30
CA ARG A 71 -23.85 -4.92 -5.12
C ARG A 71 -22.84 -3.89 -4.65
N ILE A 72 -21.58 -4.27 -4.51
CA ILE A 72 -20.49 -3.39 -4.09
C ILE A 72 -19.53 -3.25 -5.27
N ALA A 73 -19.15 -2.03 -5.63
CA ALA A 73 -18.09 -1.76 -6.61
C ALA A 73 -17.03 -0.88 -5.96
N ALA A 74 -15.77 -1.30 -5.99
CA ALA A 74 -14.65 -0.49 -5.57
C ALA A 74 -13.98 0.17 -6.78
N VAL A 75 -13.74 1.48 -6.71
CA VAL A 75 -13.01 2.22 -7.74
C VAL A 75 -11.69 2.70 -7.16
N ILE A 76 -10.59 2.41 -7.86
CA ILE A 76 -9.23 2.78 -7.47
C ILE A 76 -8.64 3.60 -8.61
N GLY A 77 -8.49 4.89 -8.38
CA GLY A 77 -7.88 5.79 -9.35
C GLY A 77 -6.39 5.56 -9.50
N SER A 78 -5.64 6.11 -8.56
CA SER A 78 -4.22 5.82 -8.37
C SER A 78 -3.97 5.00 -7.10
N LEU A 79 -3.14 3.97 -7.18
CA LEU A 79 -2.54 3.37 -5.98
C LEU A 79 -1.43 4.28 -5.49
N ASP A 80 -1.73 5.30 -4.70
CA ASP A 80 -0.71 6.16 -4.10
C ASP A 80 -1.22 6.79 -2.81
N VAL A 81 -0.30 7.32 -1.99
CA VAL A 81 -0.61 8.05 -0.75
C VAL A 81 -0.06 9.46 -0.85
N ALA A 82 -0.96 10.45 -0.76
CA ALA A 82 -0.54 11.83 -0.62
C ALA A 82 0.03 12.07 0.78
N THR A 83 1.35 12.11 0.92
CA THR A 83 2.03 12.46 2.17
C THR A 83 2.54 13.90 2.12
N PRO A 84 2.03 14.83 2.96
CA PRO A 84 2.58 16.17 3.06
C PRO A 84 4.07 16.18 3.42
N ASN A 85 4.85 17.08 2.81
CA ASN A 85 6.31 17.16 2.99
C ASN A 85 6.75 17.56 4.41
N ASN A 86 5.84 18.12 5.22
CA ASN A 86 6.11 18.63 6.56
C ASN A 86 5.81 17.63 7.68
N LEU A 87 5.43 16.40 7.36
CA LEU A 87 5.20 15.36 8.37
C LEU A 87 6.52 14.80 8.91
N SER A 88 6.55 14.54 10.22
CA SER A 88 7.58 13.71 10.82
C SER A 88 7.54 12.28 10.26
N THR A 89 8.61 11.52 10.48
CA THR A 89 8.69 10.11 10.04
C THR A 89 7.54 9.27 10.61
N SER A 90 7.22 9.42 11.90
CA SER A 90 6.13 8.68 12.54
C SER A 90 4.78 9.03 11.95
N GLU A 91 4.48 10.32 11.76
CA GLU A 91 3.21 10.75 11.16
C GLU A 91 3.08 10.25 9.72
N ARG A 92 4.18 10.21 8.97
CA ARG A 92 4.19 9.63 7.62
C ARG A 92 3.84 8.14 7.66
N HIS A 93 4.42 7.38 8.59
CA HIS A 93 4.11 5.96 8.76
C HIS A 93 2.65 5.73 9.15
N ASP A 94 2.09 6.56 10.02
CA ASP A 94 0.67 6.48 10.39
C ASP A 94 -0.25 6.76 9.19
N VAL A 95 0.08 7.76 8.36
CA VAL A 95 -0.67 8.06 7.14
C VAL A 95 -0.58 6.91 6.13
N VAL A 96 0.62 6.39 5.87
CA VAL A 96 0.81 5.23 4.98
C VAL A 96 0.02 4.03 5.49
N ARG A 97 0.12 3.70 6.78
CA ARG A 97 -0.64 2.60 7.38
C ARG A 97 -2.14 2.79 7.21
N ALA A 98 -2.67 3.97 7.54
CA ALA A 98 -4.10 4.24 7.50
C ALA A 98 -4.67 4.13 6.07
N VAL A 99 -3.96 4.67 5.08
CA VAL A 99 -4.42 4.62 3.67
C VAL A 99 -4.28 3.20 3.09
N THR A 100 -3.16 2.53 3.35
CA THR A 100 -2.93 1.16 2.85
C THR A 100 -3.82 0.12 3.50
N ASP A 101 -4.35 0.40 4.70
CA ASP A 101 -5.42 -0.41 5.29
C ASP A 101 -6.66 -0.47 4.39
N GLY A 102 -7.06 0.68 3.83
CA GLY A 102 -8.15 0.77 2.88
C GLY A 102 -7.90 -0.04 1.61
N PHE A 103 -6.65 -0.02 1.11
CA PHE A 103 -6.27 -0.86 -0.04
C PHE A 103 -6.25 -2.36 0.30
N ALA A 104 -5.73 -2.75 1.47
CA ALA A 104 -5.72 -4.14 1.90
C ALA A 104 -7.13 -4.71 2.08
N GLN A 105 -8.10 -3.89 2.48
CA GLN A 105 -9.50 -4.30 2.60
C GLN A 105 -10.16 -4.63 1.25
N LEU A 106 -9.61 -4.17 0.12
CA LEU A 106 -10.14 -4.50 -1.21
C LEU A 106 -10.14 -6.01 -1.46
N ALA A 107 -9.20 -6.75 -0.87
CA ALA A 107 -9.12 -8.21 -0.96
C ALA A 107 -10.35 -8.93 -0.36
N LEU A 108 -11.22 -8.22 0.37
CA LEU A 108 -12.50 -8.76 0.86
C LEU A 108 -13.59 -8.77 -0.22
N LEU A 109 -13.39 -8.07 -1.34
CA LEU A 109 -14.30 -8.06 -2.47
C LEU A 109 -13.84 -9.07 -3.53
N PRO A 110 -14.78 -9.64 -4.31
CA PRO A 110 -14.41 -10.40 -5.51
C PRO A 110 -13.60 -9.52 -6.49
N PRO A 111 -12.55 -10.05 -7.15
CA PRO A 111 -11.69 -9.26 -8.04
C PRO A 111 -12.45 -8.51 -9.16
N GLU A 112 -13.52 -9.10 -9.68
CA GLU A 112 -14.39 -8.50 -10.71
C GLU A 112 -15.20 -7.29 -10.23
N ARG A 113 -15.16 -7.00 -8.92
CA ARG A 113 -15.81 -5.84 -8.30
C ARG A 113 -14.82 -4.72 -7.97
N ILE A 114 -13.54 -4.89 -8.34
CA ILE A 114 -12.48 -3.92 -8.12
C ILE A 114 -12.07 -3.32 -9.48
N PHE A 115 -12.31 -2.03 -9.64
CA PHE A 115 -12.11 -1.30 -10.89
C PHE A 115 -10.98 -0.28 -10.72
N SER A 116 -9.81 -0.63 -11.22
CA SER A 116 -8.63 0.24 -11.28
C SER A 116 -8.56 1.01 -12.60
N SER A 117 -7.67 2.00 -12.69
CA SER A 117 -7.35 2.68 -13.95
C SER A 117 -7.03 1.73 -15.11
N GLU A 118 -6.43 0.56 -14.84
CA GLU A 118 -6.17 -0.47 -15.87
C GLU A 118 -7.47 -1.06 -16.44
N ASN A 119 -8.51 -1.23 -15.61
CA ASN A 119 -9.80 -1.75 -16.04
C ASN A 119 -10.54 -0.78 -16.96
N PHE A 120 -10.46 0.53 -16.68
CA PHE A 120 -11.08 1.56 -17.50
C PHE A 120 -10.37 1.71 -18.85
N ASN A 121 -9.04 1.61 -18.89
CA ASN A 121 -8.23 1.77 -20.11
C ASN A 121 -8.66 3.00 -20.95
N GLY A 122 -8.86 4.13 -20.26
CA GLY A 122 -9.32 5.39 -20.86
C GLY A 122 -10.76 5.42 -21.36
N SER A 123 -11.53 4.34 -21.19
CA SER A 123 -12.89 4.19 -21.72
C SER A 123 -13.92 4.06 -20.58
N PRO A 124 -15.19 4.44 -20.83
CA PRO A 124 -16.26 4.21 -19.85
C PRO A 124 -16.51 2.73 -19.60
N LEU A 125 -16.81 2.37 -18.35
CA LEU A 125 -17.07 1.00 -17.92
C LEU A 125 -18.32 0.95 -17.02
N GLU A 126 -19.14 -0.09 -17.20
CA GLU A 126 -20.24 -0.38 -16.30
C GLU A 126 -19.71 -1.11 -15.05
N ILE A 127 -19.84 -0.47 -13.88
CA ILE A 127 -19.32 -1.02 -12.61
C ILE A 127 -20.43 -1.59 -11.72
N LEU A 128 -21.67 -1.14 -11.93
CA LEU A 128 -22.91 -1.60 -11.31
C LEU A 128 -24.01 -1.54 -12.38
N PRO A 129 -25.14 -2.27 -12.21
CA PRO A 129 -26.25 -2.22 -13.16
C PRO A 129 -26.66 -0.78 -13.49
N ASP A 130 -26.65 -0.45 -14.78
CA ASP A 130 -26.99 0.87 -15.34
C ASP A 130 -26.05 2.02 -14.94
N LEU A 131 -24.93 1.72 -14.27
CA LEU A 131 -23.96 2.71 -13.82
C LEU A 131 -22.67 2.65 -14.64
N ILE A 132 -22.65 3.38 -15.76
CA ILE A 132 -21.50 3.54 -16.64
C ILE A 132 -20.66 4.74 -16.18
N VAL A 133 -19.44 4.48 -15.73
CA VAL A 133 -18.51 5.47 -15.21
C VAL A 133 -17.40 5.72 -16.21
N SER A 134 -17.10 6.98 -16.50
CA SER A 134 -15.94 7.38 -17.30
C SER A 134 -14.77 7.71 -16.36
N PRO A 135 -13.53 7.29 -16.68
CA PRO A 135 -12.37 7.72 -15.89
C PRO A 135 -12.23 9.25 -15.99
N PRO A 136 -11.78 9.93 -14.93
CA PRO A 136 -11.47 11.36 -14.99
C PRO A 136 -10.34 11.61 -16.00
N PRO A 137 -10.31 12.79 -16.66
CA PRO A 137 -9.24 13.14 -17.58
C PRO A 137 -7.87 13.05 -16.88
N GLU A 138 -6.91 12.39 -17.53
CA GLU A 138 -5.60 12.08 -16.96
C GLU A 138 -4.88 13.35 -16.47
N ASN A 139 -4.67 13.41 -15.16
CA ASN A 139 -3.55 14.11 -14.53
C ASN A 139 -2.88 13.10 -13.59
N LEU A 140 -2.55 11.92 -14.12
CA LEU A 140 -1.83 10.93 -13.33
C LEU A 140 -0.43 11.51 -13.03
N PRO A 141 -0.05 11.69 -11.75
CA PRO A 141 1.35 11.94 -11.45
C PRO A 141 2.18 10.76 -11.98
N SER A 142 3.42 11.03 -12.40
CA SER A 142 4.41 9.99 -12.67
C SER A 142 4.40 8.96 -11.53
N THR A 143 4.42 7.66 -11.85
CA THR A 143 4.41 6.59 -10.85
C THR A 143 5.43 6.87 -9.76
N THR A 144 4.96 7.10 -8.53
CA THR A 144 5.82 7.37 -7.39
C THR A 144 6.44 6.07 -6.87
N PRO A 145 7.53 6.14 -6.09
CA PRO A 145 8.09 4.95 -5.45
C PRO A 145 7.07 4.22 -4.57
N LEU A 146 6.23 4.98 -3.87
CA LEU A 146 5.16 4.40 -3.05
C LEU A 146 4.09 3.75 -3.92
N ALA A 147 3.68 4.37 -5.03
CA ALA A 147 2.73 3.76 -5.95
C ALA A 147 3.20 2.40 -6.49
N THR A 148 4.50 2.30 -6.81
CA THR A 148 5.12 1.02 -7.21
C THR A 148 5.02 -0.04 -6.12
N ALA A 149 5.22 0.34 -4.86
CA ALA A 149 5.14 -0.57 -3.73
C ALA A 149 3.72 -1.05 -3.43
N LEU A 150 2.72 -0.19 -3.68
CA LEU A 150 1.31 -0.46 -3.44
C LEU A 150 0.65 -1.35 -4.48
N GLU A 151 1.33 -1.67 -5.58
CA GLU A 151 0.88 -2.71 -6.51
C GLU A 151 0.64 -4.06 -5.82
N ILE A 152 1.24 -4.28 -4.64
CA ILE A 152 1.05 -5.45 -3.78
C ILE A 152 -0.43 -5.73 -3.43
N HIS A 153 -1.30 -4.72 -3.52
CA HIS A 153 -2.72 -4.86 -3.26
C HIS A 153 -3.53 -5.36 -4.47
N LEU A 154 -2.97 -5.24 -5.68
CA LEU A 154 -3.63 -5.67 -6.93
C LEU A 154 -2.90 -6.85 -7.59
N LYS A 155 -1.63 -7.06 -7.24
CA LYS A 155 -0.75 -8.07 -7.83
C LYS A 155 -0.10 -8.91 -6.74
N ASP A 156 0.23 -10.15 -7.05
CA ASP A 156 0.98 -11.05 -6.16
C ASP A 156 2.48 -10.76 -6.10
N LYS A 157 2.90 -9.62 -6.67
CA LYS A 157 4.28 -9.16 -6.67
C LYS A 157 4.33 -7.63 -6.73
N ALA A 158 5.24 -7.04 -5.97
CA ALA A 158 5.56 -5.62 -6.06
C ALA A 158 7.07 -5.38 -5.87
N ILE A 159 7.53 -4.24 -6.35
CA ILE A 159 8.85 -3.70 -6.03
C ILE A 159 8.65 -2.62 -4.98
N TRP A 160 9.43 -2.67 -3.91
CA TRP A 160 9.48 -1.70 -2.83
C TRP A 160 10.78 -0.92 -2.97
N PRO A 161 10.74 0.25 -3.64
CA PRO A 161 11.95 1.03 -3.87
C PRO A 161 12.54 1.53 -2.56
N VAL A 162 13.86 1.67 -2.48
CA VAL A 162 14.56 2.13 -1.25
C VAL A 162 14.05 3.48 -0.72
N GLU A 163 13.46 4.31 -1.59
CA GLU A 163 12.92 5.63 -1.28
C GLU A 163 11.70 5.61 -0.35
N ILE A 164 10.99 4.47 -0.25
CA ILE A 164 9.81 4.35 0.62
C ILE A 164 10.19 4.08 2.08
N PHE A 165 11.45 3.67 2.34
CA PHE A 165 11.93 3.37 3.68
C PHE A 165 12.43 4.63 4.39
N SER A 166 12.44 4.56 5.72
CA SER A 166 13.06 5.55 6.58
C SER A 166 14.50 5.15 6.87
N TRP A 167 15.41 6.09 6.63
CA TRP A 167 16.84 5.89 6.77
C TRP A 167 17.38 6.69 7.95
N SER A 168 18.28 6.11 8.75
CA SER A 168 18.88 6.83 9.89
C SER A 168 19.93 7.86 9.49
N SER A 169 20.45 7.76 8.28
CA SER A 169 21.33 8.71 7.63
C SER A 169 20.93 8.86 6.16
N PRO A 170 21.21 10.01 5.52
CA PRO A 170 21.05 10.14 4.08
C PRO A 170 21.82 9.05 3.34
N PHE A 171 21.21 8.46 2.32
CA PHE A 171 21.87 7.53 1.41
C PHE A 171 22.17 8.22 0.07
N GLN A 172 23.09 7.66 -0.70
CA GLN A 172 23.31 8.02 -2.10
C GLN A 172 22.81 6.91 -3.00
N ARG A 173 22.15 7.24 -4.11
CA ARG A 173 21.76 6.24 -5.10
C ARG A 173 22.96 5.98 -6.02
N ASP A 174 23.37 4.72 -6.13
CA ASP A 174 24.34 4.23 -7.11
C ASP A 174 23.72 3.05 -7.87
N GLY A 175 23.27 3.31 -9.09
CA GLY A 175 22.49 2.37 -9.88
C GLY A 175 21.24 1.88 -9.13
N ASP A 176 21.16 0.57 -8.91
CA ASP A 176 20.05 -0.11 -8.24
C ASP A 176 20.13 -0.08 -6.71
N PHE A 177 21.14 0.57 -6.13
CA PHE A 177 21.43 0.49 -4.70
C PHE A 177 21.37 1.86 -4.01
N ALA A 178 20.88 1.84 -2.77
CA ALA A 178 21.08 2.90 -1.78
C ALA A 178 22.35 2.62 -0.98
N VAL A 179 23.35 3.49 -1.10
CA VAL A 179 24.68 3.39 -0.47
C VAL A 179 24.71 4.19 0.83
N LEU A 180 25.21 3.57 1.90
CA LEU A 180 25.27 4.15 3.25
C LEU A 180 26.63 3.94 3.92
N ASP A 181 27.13 5.02 4.49
CA ASP A 181 28.24 4.98 5.44
C ASP A 181 27.77 4.42 6.80
N LEU A 182 28.50 3.43 7.31
CA LEU A 182 28.18 2.76 8.57
C LEU A 182 28.68 3.49 9.81
N THR A 183 29.57 4.47 9.68
CA THR A 183 30.27 5.10 10.79
C THR A 183 29.29 5.58 11.85
N GLY A 184 29.55 5.22 13.11
CA GLY A 184 28.75 5.60 14.25
C GLY A 184 28.29 4.43 15.12
N ARG A 185 27.24 4.68 15.90
CA ARG A 185 26.71 3.77 16.90
C ARG A 185 25.82 2.69 16.26
N PRO A 186 25.54 1.58 16.98
CA PRO A 186 24.48 0.66 16.62
C PRO A 186 23.16 1.40 16.36
N ARG A 187 22.50 1.09 15.25
CA ARG A 187 21.30 1.79 14.79
C ARG A 187 20.55 0.99 13.73
N PHE A 188 19.29 1.35 13.49
CA PHE A 188 18.62 1.02 12.23
C PHE A 188 19.36 1.71 11.09
N LEU A 189 19.61 1.00 10.00
CA LEU A 189 20.07 1.57 8.74
C LEU A 189 18.84 1.99 7.92
N ALA A 190 17.89 1.07 7.76
CA ALA A 190 16.58 1.28 7.15
C ALA A 190 15.47 0.67 8.01
N PHE A 191 14.28 1.28 8.01
CA PHE A 191 13.07 0.74 8.60
C PHE A 191 11.78 1.23 7.90
N GLY A 192 10.67 0.51 8.08
CA GLY A 192 9.37 0.80 7.46
C GLY A 192 8.98 -0.21 6.38
N PRO A 193 8.09 0.12 5.42
CA PRO A 193 7.32 1.36 5.27
C PRO A 193 5.99 1.39 6.04
N TYR A 194 5.64 0.32 6.79
CA TYR A 194 4.33 0.19 7.46
C TYR A 194 3.13 0.11 6.51
N ILE A 195 3.36 -0.32 5.26
CA ILE A 195 2.31 -0.73 4.33
C ILE A 195 1.56 -1.91 4.96
N VAL A 196 0.22 -1.86 4.97
CA VAL A 196 -0.61 -2.97 5.43
C VAL A 196 -0.57 -4.10 4.40
N MET A 197 0.01 -5.24 4.78
CA MET A 197 0.09 -6.40 3.90
C MET A 197 -1.27 -7.11 3.84
N PRO A 198 -1.69 -7.59 2.66
CA PRO A 198 -2.79 -8.56 2.59
C PRO A 198 -2.42 -9.86 3.31
N ALA A 199 -3.43 -10.56 3.84
CA ALA A 199 -3.23 -11.88 4.43
C ALA A 199 -2.60 -12.86 3.42
N GLY A 200 -1.85 -13.83 3.96
CA GLY A 200 -1.13 -14.86 3.23
C GLY A 200 0.36 -14.84 3.49
N ARG A 201 1.04 -15.80 2.86
CA ARG A 201 2.48 -15.96 2.97
C ARG A 201 3.20 -15.13 1.92
N TRP A 202 4.15 -14.31 2.36
CA TRP A 202 4.91 -13.42 1.49
C TRP A 202 6.39 -13.53 1.74
N LYS A 203 7.16 -13.41 0.66
CA LYS A 203 8.62 -13.39 0.66
C LYS A 203 9.13 -12.01 0.27
N ALA A 204 10.03 -11.47 1.07
CA ALA A 204 10.88 -10.34 0.71
C ALA A 204 12.23 -10.85 0.21
N ARG A 205 12.67 -10.34 -0.94
CA ARG A 205 14.00 -10.57 -1.51
C ARG A 205 14.69 -9.24 -1.78
N PHE A 206 15.94 -9.11 -1.37
CA PHE A 206 16.77 -7.97 -1.72
C PHE A 206 18.24 -8.34 -1.77
N ARG A 207 19.04 -7.48 -2.38
CA ARG A 207 20.49 -7.62 -2.44
C ARG A 207 21.15 -6.58 -1.53
N ILE A 208 22.25 -6.96 -0.93
CA ILE A 208 23.08 -6.08 -0.10
C ILE A 208 24.55 -6.30 -0.43
N THR A 209 25.31 -5.22 -0.55
CA THR A 209 26.76 -5.26 -0.68
C THR A 209 27.42 -4.84 0.63
N PHE A 210 28.57 -5.43 0.89
CA PHE A 210 29.45 -5.04 1.99
C PHE A 210 30.86 -4.83 1.44
N ASP A 211 31.52 -3.75 1.85
CA ASP A 211 32.96 -3.61 1.65
C ASP A 211 33.77 -4.47 2.65
N ASP A 212 35.11 -4.42 2.55
CA ASP A 212 36.02 -5.20 3.40
C ASP A 212 35.89 -4.89 4.90
N TYR A 213 35.40 -3.71 5.23
CA TYR A 213 35.26 -3.26 6.61
C TYR A 213 33.88 -3.60 7.16
N ALA A 214 32.84 -3.27 6.40
CA ALA A 214 31.45 -3.59 6.67
C ALA A 214 31.24 -5.09 6.86
N SER A 215 31.96 -5.93 6.10
CA SER A 215 31.85 -7.40 6.19
C SER A 215 32.18 -8.00 7.57
N ARG A 216 32.81 -7.22 8.46
CA ARG A 216 33.21 -7.63 9.82
C ARG A 216 32.12 -7.37 10.85
N TYR A 217 31.16 -6.50 10.54
CA TYR A 217 30.15 -6.09 11.50
C TYR A 217 28.97 -7.07 11.59
N LEU A 218 28.30 -7.05 12.74
CA LEU A 218 27.08 -7.78 13.02
C LEU A 218 25.86 -6.99 12.54
N PHE A 219 25.12 -7.59 11.61
CA PHE A 219 23.87 -7.07 11.09
C PHE A 219 22.70 -7.93 11.54
N ARG A 220 21.53 -7.31 11.65
CA ARG A 220 20.26 -8.03 11.74
C ARG A 220 19.30 -7.48 10.70
N VAL A 221 18.56 -8.37 10.04
CA VAL A 221 17.45 -8.02 9.17
C VAL A 221 16.18 -8.63 9.75
N ASP A 222 15.13 -7.82 9.82
CA ASP A 222 13.80 -8.24 10.28
C ASP A 222 12.78 -8.05 9.14
N TRP A 223 11.85 -9.00 8.99
CA TRP A 223 10.75 -8.96 8.01
C TRP A 223 9.48 -9.57 8.62
N GLY A 224 8.38 -8.81 8.64
CA GLY A 224 7.08 -9.31 9.11
C GLY A 224 6.18 -8.19 9.60
N GLY A 225 5.30 -8.50 10.55
CA GLY A 225 4.49 -7.50 11.24
C GLY A 225 5.29 -6.67 12.26
N VAL A 226 4.63 -5.64 12.82
CA VAL A 226 5.24 -4.74 13.82
C VAL A 226 5.60 -5.46 15.12
N GLU A 227 4.74 -6.39 15.57
CA GLU A 227 4.91 -7.15 16.81
C GLU A 227 5.57 -8.52 16.61
N HIS A 228 5.34 -9.13 15.45
CA HIS A 228 5.81 -10.46 15.10
C HIS A 228 6.52 -10.43 13.76
N TYR A 229 7.77 -10.89 13.71
CA TYR A 229 8.60 -10.85 12.51
C TYR A 229 9.59 -12.02 12.48
N SER A 230 10.03 -12.37 11.28
CA SER A 230 11.20 -13.20 11.05
C SER A 230 12.46 -12.35 11.21
N SER A 231 13.49 -12.89 11.87
CA SER A 231 14.77 -12.21 12.09
C SER A 231 15.93 -13.07 11.63
N HIS A 232 16.89 -12.44 10.96
CA HIS A 232 18.15 -13.07 10.60
C HIS A 232 19.32 -12.18 11.06
N GLU A 233 20.16 -12.69 11.93
CA GLU A 233 21.36 -12.02 12.41
C GLU A 233 22.60 -12.69 11.81
N PHE A 234 23.52 -11.90 11.24
CA PHE A 234 24.65 -12.43 10.49
C PHE A 234 25.86 -11.48 10.46
N ARG A 235 27.03 -12.07 10.19
CA ARG A 235 28.27 -11.35 9.82
C ARG A 235 28.69 -11.81 8.42
N PRO A 236 28.75 -10.92 7.41
CA PRO A 236 29.05 -11.31 6.02
C PRO A 236 30.37 -12.07 5.88
N SER A 237 31.35 -11.75 6.73
CA SER A 237 32.70 -12.35 6.82
C SER A 237 33.61 -12.11 5.61
N LYS A 238 33.06 -11.70 4.46
CA LYS A 238 33.79 -11.27 3.26
C LYS A 238 33.09 -10.07 2.62
N ALA A 239 33.85 -9.24 1.91
CA ALA A 239 33.27 -8.24 1.03
C ALA A 239 32.55 -8.91 -0.16
N GLY A 240 31.51 -8.26 -0.67
CA GLY A 240 30.81 -8.71 -1.86
C GLY A 240 29.30 -8.46 -1.82
N LEU A 241 28.64 -8.98 -2.85
CA LEU A 241 27.19 -8.93 -3.03
C LEU A 241 26.55 -10.19 -2.45
N TYR A 242 25.51 -10.00 -1.65
CA TYR A 242 24.71 -11.04 -1.05
C TYR A 242 23.24 -10.84 -1.43
N GLU A 243 22.50 -11.94 -1.57
CA GLU A 243 21.05 -11.92 -1.70
C GLU A 243 20.45 -12.49 -0.41
N LEU A 244 19.46 -11.81 0.14
CA LEU A 244 18.70 -12.26 1.30
C LEU A 244 17.27 -12.52 0.90
N GLU A 245 16.72 -13.60 1.45
CA GLU A 245 15.34 -13.98 1.32
C GLU A 245 14.73 -14.23 2.70
N MET A 246 13.57 -13.64 2.94
CA MET A 246 12.84 -13.81 4.19
C MET A 246 11.37 -14.04 3.88
N SER A 247 10.79 -15.11 4.41
CA SER A 247 9.35 -15.37 4.33
C SER A 247 8.69 -15.03 5.66
N PHE A 248 7.45 -14.54 5.59
CA PHE A 248 6.60 -14.32 6.75
C PHE A 248 5.14 -14.59 6.37
N ASP A 249 4.36 -15.12 7.30
CA ASP A 249 2.95 -15.47 7.11
C ASP A 249 2.05 -14.49 7.86
N TRP A 250 1.22 -13.76 7.11
CA TRP A 250 0.21 -12.87 7.65
C TRP A 250 -1.12 -13.61 7.75
N SER A 251 -1.48 -14.07 8.95
CA SER A 251 -2.79 -14.71 9.18
C SER A 251 -3.98 -13.79 8.88
N GLU A 252 -3.76 -12.48 9.04
CA GLU A 252 -4.70 -11.42 8.71
C GLU A 252 -3.95 -10.21 8.15
N ARG A 253 -4.68 -9.25 7.57
CA ARG A 253 -4.08 -8.00 7.10
C ARG A 253 -3.47 -7.23 8.27
N ALA A 254 -2.20 -6.85 8.16
CA ALA A 254 -1.51 -6.13 9.22
C ALA A 254 -0.36 -5.27 8.66
N PRO A 255 0.02 -4.16 9.34
CA PRO A 255 1.17 -3.36 8.94
C PRO A 255 2.44 -4.20 8.92
N CYS A 256 3.23 -4.04 7.85
CA CYS A 256 4.50 -4.70 7.66
C CYS A 256 5.67 -3.78 7.98
N GLU A 257 6.70 -4.37 8.58
CA GLU A 257 7.94 -3.71 8.89
C GLU A 257 9.12 -4.54 8.40
N PHE A 258 9.92 -3.92 7.53
CA PHE A 258 11.25 -4.36 7.18
C PHE A 258 12.25 -3.52 7.94
N ARG A 259 13.28 -4.14 8.52
CA ARG A 259 14.34 -3.43 9.25
C ARG A 259 15.69 -3.99 8.86
N VAL A 260 16.67 -3.11 8.64
CA VAL A 260 18.08 -3.47 8.57
C VAL A 260 18.78 -2.77 9.72
N LEU A 261 19.51 -3.51 10.54
CA LEU A 261 20.16 -3.02 11.75
C LEU A 261 21.66 -3.28 11.70
N LEU A 262 22.43 -2.28 12.09
CA LEU A 262 23.81 -2.43 12.52
C LEU A 262 23.81 -2.62 14.05
N ARG A 263 24.33 -3.76 14.53
CA ARG A 263 24.23 -4.16 15.95
C ARG A 263 25.44 -3.76 16.80
N GLU A 264 26.52 -3.31 16.18
CA GLU A 264 27.74 -2.86 16.85
C GLU A 264 28.22 -1.51 16.30
N GLY A 265 29.08 -0.83 17.05
CA GLY A 265 29.65 0.45 16.59
C GLY A 265 30.60 0.22 15.41
N ALA A 266 30.47 1.04 14.38
CA ALA A 266 31.36 1.00 13.21
C ALA A 266 32.20 2.27 13.15
N PHE A 267 33.48 2.12 12.84
CA PHE A 267 34.41 3.25 12.68
C PHE A 267 34.55 3.71 11.22
N HIS A 268 34.20 2.83 10.30
CA HIS A 268 34.26 3.01 8.84
C HIS A 268 33.58 1.79 8.20
N GLY A 269 33.26 1.90 6.91
CA GLY A 269 32.68 0.83 6.10
C GLY A 269 31.38 1.27 5.43
N GLU A 270 31.10 0.67 4.29
CA GLU A 270 29.95 1.00 3.46
C GLU A 270 29.07 -0.24 3.20
N VAL A 271 27.76 -0.01 3.15
CA VAL A 271 26.78 -0.98 2.64
C VAL A 271 25.95 -0.36 1.54
N ALA A 272 25.59 -1.16 0.53
CA ALA A 272 24.60 -0.76 -0.46
C ALA A 272 23.43 -1.73 -0.48
N ILE A 273 22.19 -1.23 -0.41
CA ILE A 273 20.97 -2.04 -0.32
C ILE A 273 20.13 -1.80 -1.57
N SER A 274 19.69 -2.87 -2.24
CA SER A 274 18.81 -2.74 -3.41
C SER A 274 17.36 -2.49 -3.01
N ASP A 275 16.52 -2.15 -3.99
CA ASP A 275 15.08 -2.24 -3.84
C ASP A 275 14.66 -3.66 -3.39
N LEU A 276 13.54 -3.76 -2.66
CA LEU A 276 12.98 -5.02 -2.20
C LEU A 276 12.00 -5.55 -3.25
N THR A 277 12.06 -6.84 -3.56
CA THR A 277 11.00 -7.53 -4.31
C THR A 277 10.15 -8.31 -3.33
N ILE A 278 8.86 -8.00 -3.29
CA ILE A 278 7.88 -8.70 -2.44
C ILE A 278 7.04 -9.61 -3.33
N ILE A 279 6.90 -10.89 -2.95
CA ILE A 279 6.25 -11.92 -3.76
C ILE A 279 5.35 -12.78 -2.87
N ARG A 280 4.11 -13.03 -3.30
CA ARG A 280 3.22 -13.97 -2.63
C ARG A 280 3.72 -15.39 -2.86
N GLU A 281 3.80 -16.20 -1.82
CA GLU A 281 4.10 -17.62 -1.93
C GLU A 281 2.79 -18.41 -2.08
N SER A 282 2.75 -19.31 -3.05
CA SER A 282 1.61 -20.20 -3.34
C SER A 282 1.42 -21.29 -2.30
#